data_AF-A0A1C5H5Q3-F1
#
_entry.id   AF-A0A1C5H5Q3-F1
#
_cell.length_a   1.000
_cell.length_b   1.000
_cell.length_c   1.000
_cell.angle_alpha   90.00
_cell.angle_beta   90.00
_cell.angle_gamma   90.00
#
_symmetry.space_group_name_H-M   'P 1'
#
loop_
_entity.id
_entity.type
_entity.pdbx_description
1 polymer ?
#
loop_
_entity_poly.entity_id
_entity_poly.type
_entity_poly.pdbx_seq_one_letter_code
_entity_poly.pdbx_strand_id
1 'polypeptide(L)'
;MIERAVAAAVPGALGAAVWASAWRTELRFQASCEPTVIGDCMSWRLPALLIGPLVVTALVWFVLRLAGADRAAPSALLGAVVAADALLLWEAAQPRWLPPSGGLAALLGGTGFALGVFLAVARLPLVVQVLAAVLLLVVPFGLVPVVYQAARQNGRAEAFARLGLPLTVTRVHGYRLVAAHPNQRDRVLTVTLSGGQHSITVWTIPVPAGFAPPAHCGPTTGDLDARRFAVDPAVAPPCQLVRAEHWLRLERTDRVHLLRRGDALVVVDPGVGAPAADVDAAAANLTEVSPRQLVESSGG
;
A
#
# COMPACT_ATOMS: atom_id res chain seq x y z
N MET A 1 -36.44 20.56 -8.62
CA MET A 1 -35.41 19.52 -8.87
C MET A 1 -34.23 19.68 -7.93
N ILE A 2 -33.60 20.87 -7.88
CA ILE A 2 -32.46 21.18 -7.00
C ILE A 2 -32.80 21.00 -5.51
N GLU A 3 -33.94 21.52 -5.05
CA GLU A 3 -34.37 21.37 -3.64
C GLU A 3 -34.50 19.90 -3.19
N ARG A 4 -34.98 19.01 -4.07
CA ARG A 4 -35.10 17.58 -3.78
C ARG A 4 -33.75 16.88 -3.72
N ALA A 5 -32.80 17.29 -4.57
CA ALA A 5 -31.43 16.78 -4.53
C ALA A 5 -30.71 17.23 -3.25
N VAL A 6 -30.88 18.48 -2.84
CA VAL A 6 -30.33 19.01 -1.58
C VAL A 6 -30.95 18.29 -0.37
N ALA A 7 -32.27 18.09 -0.37
CA ALA A 7 -32.97 17.39 0.70
C ALA A 7 -32.52 15.93 0.87
N ALA A 8 -32.12 15.25 -0.19
CA ALA A 8 -31.53 13.91 -0.12
C ALA A 8 -30.04 13.91 0.24
N ALA A 9 -29.29 14.94 -0.19
CA ALA A 9 -27.86 15.05 0.06
C ALA A 9 -27.53 15.17 1.56
N VAL A 10 -28.32 15.91 2.33
CA VAL A 10 -28.09 16.13 3.77
C VAL A 10 -28.14 14.82 4.58
N PRO A 11 -29.24 14.02 4.55
CA PRO A 11 -29.29 12.74 5.27
C PRO A 11 -28.28 11.73 4.72
N GLY A 12 -28.01 11.73 3.41
CA GLY A 12 -26.96 10.90 2.81
C GLY A 12 -25.57 11.23 3.35
N ALA A 13 -25.22 12.51 3.44
CA ALA A 13 -23.95 12.99 3.97
C ALA A 13 -23.78 12.65 5.45
N LEU A 14 -24.81 12.94 6.27
CA LEU A 14 -24.78 12.62 7.69
C LEU A 14 -24.67 11.11 7.94
N GLY A 15 -25.47 10.31 7.21
CA GLY A 15 -25.45 8.85 7.30
C GLY A 15 -24.08 8.26 6.98
N ALA A 16 -23.47 8.68 5.86
CA ALA A 16 -22.15 8.22 5.45
C ALA A 16 -21.06 8.64 6.46
N ALA A 17 -21.12 9.87 6.98
CA ALA A 17 -20.18 10.35 7.99
C ALA A 17 -20.24 9.55 9.29
N VAL A 18 -21.45 9.30 9.79
CA VAL A 18 -21.69 8.51 11.01
C VAL A 18 -21.20 7.08 10.80
N TRP A 19 -21.53 6.47 9.66
CA TRP A 19 -21.09 5.12 9.34
C TRP A 19 -19.56 5.00 9.28
N ALA A 20 -18.88 5.90 8.55
CA ALA A 20 -17.42 5.91 8.48
C ALA A 20 -16.77 6.13 9.86
N SER A 21 -17.34 6.99 10.69
CA SER A 21 -16.88 7.22 12.06
C SER A 21 -17.04 5.97 12.95
N ALA A 22 -18.20 5.31 12.87
CA ALA A 22 -18.46 4.07 13.59
C ALA A 22 -17.50 2.97 13.18
N TRP A 23 -17.23 2.83 11.87
CA TRP A 23 -16.29 1.83 11.37
C TRP A 23 -14.85 2.13 11.82
N ARG A 24 -14.40 3.38 11.74
CA ARG A 24 -13.08 3.77 12.28
C ARG A 24 -12.94 3.42 13.76
N THR A 25 -13.99 3.64 14.53
CA THR A 25 -14.00 3.35 15.96
C THR A 25 -13.94 1.84 16.20
N GLU A 26 -14.64 1.05 15.39
CA GLU A 26 -14.57 -0.42 15.43
C GLU A 26 -13.17 -0.94 15.08
N LEU A 27 -12.54 -0.43 14.03
CA LEU A 27 -11.18 -0.82 13.66
C LEU A 27 -10.16 -0.52 14.76
N ARG A 28 -10.31 0.62 15.45
CA ARG A 28 -9.44 0.94 16.60
C ARG A 28 -9.68 -0.03 17.76
N PHE A 29 -10.94 -0.34 18.06
CA PHE A 29 -11.30 -1.28 19.11
C PHE A 29 -10.70 -2.67 18.84
N GLN A 30 -10.87 -3.19 17.62
CA GLN A 30 -10.31 -4.47 17.20
C GLN A 30 -8.78 -4.48 17.25
N ALA A 31 -8.13 -3.39 16.84
CA ALA A 31 -6.67 -3.30 16.89
C ALA A 31 -6.09 -3.30 18.32
N SER A 32 -6.86 -2.87 19.32
CA SER A 32 -6.46 -2.84 20.73
C SER A 32 -6.97 -4.03 21.56
N CYS A 33 -7.75 -4.93 20.95
CA CYS A 33 -8.40 -6.02 21.68
C CYS A 33 -7.51 -7.27 21.68
N GLU A 34 -7.20 -7.79 22.87
CA GLU A 34 -6.59 -9.10 23.05
C GLU A 34 -7.70 -10.12 23.33
N PRO A 35 -7.99 -11.05 22.39
CA PRO A 35 -9.08 -11.99 22.56
C PRO A 35 -8.73 -13.06 23.60
N THR A 36 -9.61 -13.28 24.59
CA THR A 36 -9.49 -14.41 25.53
C THR A 36 -10.35 -15.61 25.09
N VAL A 37 -11.46 -15.33 24.40
CA VAL A 37 -12.32 -16.31 23.72
C VAL A 37 -12.78 -15.81 22.34
N ILE A 38 -13.27 -16.73 21.50
CA ILE A 38 -13.81 -16.42 20.17
C ILE A 38 -15.04 -15.52 20.35
N GLY A 39 -14.93 -14.27 19.87
CA GLY A 39 -16.02 -13.29 19.91
C GLY A 39 -15.79 -12.10 20.85
N ASP A 40 -14.77 -12.12 21.71
CA ASP A 40 -14.49 -11.01 22.66
C ASP A 40 -14.24 -9.67 21.96
N CYS A 41 -13.60 -9.72 20.80
CA CYS A 41 -13.28 -8.53 20.01
C CYS A 41 -14.41 -8.15 19.03
N MET A 42 -15.57 -8.80 19.13
CA MET A 42 -16.72 -8.53 18.26
C MET A 42 -17.66 -7.56 18.98
N SER A 43 -17.61 -6.27 18.62
CA SER A 43 -18.47 -5.29 19.25
C SER A 43 -19.90 -5.34 18.71
N TRP A 44 -20.88 -4.92 19.52
CA TRP A 44 -22.28 -4.77 19.11
C TRP A 44 -22.47 -3.80 17.94
N ARG A 45 -21.44 -3.01 17.59
CA ARG A 45 -21.48 -2.05 16.48
C ARG A 45 -21.38 -2.73 15.12
N LEU A 46 -20.90 -3.97 15.03
CA LEU A 46 -20.83 -4.72 13.76
C LEU A 46 -22.22 -4.89 13.10
N PRO A 47 -23.25 -5.38 13.81
CA PRO A 47 -24.63 -5.35 13.31
C PRO A 47 -25.09 -3.95 12.87
N ALA A 48 -24.75 -2.91 13.64
CA ALA A 48 -25.12 -1.54 13.30
C ALA A 48 -24.42 -1.02 12.02
N LEU A 49 -23.20 -1.46 11.75
CA LEU A 49 -22.48 -1.14 10.50
C LEU A 49 -23.11 -1.82 9.28
N LEU A 50 -23.68 -3.01 9.44
CA LEU A 50 -24.37 -3.73 8.37
C LEU A 50 -25.76 -3.14 8.08
N ILE A 51 -26.49 -2.75 9.12
CA ILE A 51 -27.86 -2.24 9.00
C ILE A 51 -27.89 -0.73 8.69
N GLY A 52 -26.87 0.01 9.13
CA GLY A 52 -26.79 1.47 9.00
C GLY A 52 -27.06 2.01 7.58
N PRO A 53 -26.44 1.48 6.51
CA PRO A 53 -26.70 1.93 5.14
C PRO A 53 -28.17 1.76 4.71
N LEU A 54 -28.84 0.71 5.16
CA LEU A 54 -30.27 0.49 4.88
C LEU A 54 -31.14 1.53 5.59
N VAL A 55 -30.81 1.85 6.84
CA VAL A 55 -31.51 2.90 7.61
C VAL A 55 -31.34 4.27 6.95
N VAL A 56 -30.14 4.61 6.52
CA VAL A 56 -29.87 5.88 5.81
C VAL A 56 -30.67 5.94 4.50
N THR A 57 -30.69 4.85 3.74
CA THR A 57 -31.46 4.78 2.48
C THR A 57 -32.96 4.94 2.73
N ALA A 58 -33.50 4.31 3.79
CA ALA A 58 -34.89 4.46 4.20
C ALA A 58 -35.23 5.89 4.65
N LEU A 59 -34.32 6.55 5.39
CA LEU A 59 -34.48 7.95 5.80
C LEU A 59 -34.48 8.89 4.58
N VAL A 60 -33.56 8.71 3.64
CA VAL A 60 -33.51 9.50 2.39
C VAL A 60 -34.80 9.30 1.58
N TRP A 61 -35.27 8.06 1.46
CA TRP A 61 -36.55 7.75 0.82
C TRP A 61 -37.71 8.50 1.48
N PHE A 62 -37.79 8.47 2.81
CA PHE A 62 -38.84 9.14 3.56
C PHE A 62 -38.82 10.65 3.35
N VAL A 63 -37.65 11.27 3.40
CA VAL A 63 -37.46 12.71 3.13
C VAL A 63 -37.89 13.06 1.70
N LEU A 64 -37.50 12.26 0.70
CA LEU A 64 -37.92 12.46 -0.69
C LEU A 64 -39.43 12.32 -0.87
N ARG A 65 -40.07 11.40 -0.13
CA ARG A 65 -41.52 11.22 -0.15
C ARG A 65 -42.25 12.43 0.44
N LEU A 66 -41.76 12.97 1.57
CA LEU A 66 -42.30 14.20 2.16
C LEU A 66 -42.13 15.41 1.23
N ALA A 67 -41.05 15.45 0.45
CA ALA A 67 -40.80 16.48 -0.57
C ALA A 67 -41.61 16.29 -1.89
N GLY A 68 -42.56 15.34 -1.91
CA GLY A 68 -43.44 15.09 -3.05
C GLY A 68 -42.72 14.52 -4.27
N ALA A 69 -41.67 13.72 -4.09
CA ALA A 69 -40.99 13.07 -5.20
C ALA A 69 -41.75 11.82 -5.67
N ASP A 70 -42.26 11.85 -6.92
CA ASP A 70 -43.01 10.75 -7.53
C ASP A 70 -42.22 9.43 -7.63
N ARG A 71 -40.89 9.52 -7.63
CA ARG A 71 -39.94 8.41 -7.76
C ARG A 71 -39.00 8.30 -6.56
N ALA A 72 -39.50 8.56 -5.35
CA ALA A 72 -38.68 8.59 -4.14
C ALA A 72 -37.85 7.31 -3.90
N ALA A 73 -38.44 6.13 -4.07
CA ALA A 73 -37.78 4.84 -3.84
C ALA A 73 -36.61 4.55 -4.81
N PRO A 74 -36.81 4.57 -6.14
CA PRO A 74 -35.70 4.34 -7.06
C PRO A 74 -34.62 5.44 -6.97
N SER A 75 -34.99 6.67 -6.61
CA SER A 75 -34.02 7.76 -6.39
C SER A 75 -33.12 7.51 -5.19
N ALA A 76 -33.69 7.06 -4.06
CA ALA A 76 -32.93 6.72 -2.86
C ALA A 76 -32.02 5.51 -3.09
N LEU A 77 -32.51 4.47 -3.78
CA LEU A 77 -31.70 3.29 -4.11
C LEU A 77 -30.53 3.62 -5.04
N LEU A 78 -30.78 4.37 -6.12
CA LEU A 78 -29.70 4.82 -7.01
C LEU A 78 -28.68 5.68 -6.26
N GLY A 79 -29.15 6.58 -5.40
CA GLY A 79 -28.28 7.39 -4.55
C GLY A 79 -27.38 6.57 -3.63
N ALA A 80 -27.95 5.52 -3.02
CA ALA A 80 -27.21 4.58 -2.19
C ALA A 80 -26.17 3.78 -2.98
N VAL A 81 -26.51 3.34 -4.19
CA VAL A 81 -25.56 2.65 -5.10
C VAL A 81 -24.40 3.58 -5.46
N VAL A 82 -24.66 4.80 -5.91
CA VAL A 82 -23.58 5.75 -6.27
C VAL A 82 -22.69 6.07 -5.06
N ALA A 83 -23.29 6.29 -3.89
CA ALA A 83 -22.54 6.53 -2.67
C ALA A 83 -21.65 5.33 -2.29
N ALA A 84 -22.18 4.11 -2.40
CA ALA A 84 -21.45 2.87 -2.14
C ALA A 84 -20.29 2.68 -3.14
N ASP A 85 -20.52 2.89 -4.43
CA ASP A 85 -19.50 2.78 -5.48
C ASP A 85 -18.35 3.75 -5.23
N ALA A 86 -18.67 4.99 -4.85
CA ALA A 86 -17.67 6.00 -4.55
C ALA A 86 -16.83 5.65 -3.31
N LEU A 87 -17.46 5.09 -2.28
CA LEU A 87 -16.76 4.58 -1.09
C LEU A 87 -15.87 3.38 -1.42
N LEU A 88 -16.38 2.41 -2.21
CA LEU A 88 -15.62 1.24 -2.66
C LEU A 88 -14.41 1.63 -3.50
N LEU A 89 -14.55 2.58 -4.43
CA LEU A 89 -13.43 3.10 -5.20
C LEU A 89 -12.40 3.81 -4.33
N TRP A 90 -12.85 4.56 -3.33
CA TRP A 90 -11.94 5.19 -2.38
C TRP A 90 -11.20 4.15 -1.52
N GLU A 91 -11.87 3.10 -1.06
CA GLU A 91 -11.27 1.99 -0.31
C GLU A 91 -10.26 1.21 -1.14
N ALA A 92 -10.59 0.94 -2.41
CA ALA A 92 -9.68 0.32 -3.36
C ALA A 92 -8.40 1.14 -3.57
N ALA A 93 -8.49 2.47 -3.45
CA ALA A 93 -7.34 3.35 -3.54
C ALA A 93 -6.47 3.37 -2.27
N GLN A 94 -6.88 2.70 -1.19
CA GLN A 94 -6.10 2.63 0.04
C GLN A 94 -5.24 1.36 0.11
N PRO A 95 -3.99 1.46 0.60
CA PRO A 95 -3.12 0.29 0.79
C PRO A 95 -3.58 -0.64 1.93
N ARG A 96 -4.50 -0.18 2.78
CA ARG A 96 -5.15 -0.94 3.85
C ARG A 96 -6.65 -0.68 3.78
N TRP A 97 -7.46 -1.66 4.18
CA TRP A 97 -8.91 -1.51 4.36
C TRP A 97 -9.20 -0.57 5.53
N LEU A 98 -9.06 0.72 5.26
CA LEU A 98 -9.34 1.82 6.17
C LEU A 98 -10.51 2.56 5.57
N PRO A 99 -11.56 2.92 6.33
CA PRO A 99 -12.69 3.74 5.86
C PRO A 99 -12.32 5.23 5.74
N PRO A 100 -13.07 6.01 4.94
CA PRO A 100 -12.76 7.41 4.67
C PRO A 100 -12.94 8.28 5.90
N SER A 101 -12.38 9.50 5.87
CA SER A 101 -12.61 10.45 6.96
C SER A 101 -14.09 10.84 7.00
N GLY A 102 -14.62 11.18 8.18
CA GLY A 102 -16.04 11.52 8.31
C GLY A 102 -16.48 12.61 7.32
N GLY A 103 -15.63 13.63 7.12
CA GLY A 103 -15.89 14.69 6.12
C GLY A 103 -15.86 14.20 4.67
N LEU A 104 -14.92 13.33 4.31
CA LEU A 104 -14.87 12.75 2.96
C LEU A 104 -16.05 11.80 2.72
N ALA A 105 -16.38 10.96 3.70
CA ALA A 105 -17.56 10.10 3.65
C ALA A 105 -18.84 10.93 3.50
N ALA A 106 -18.95 12.06 4.21
CA ALA A 106 -20.06 12.99 4.07
C ALA A 106 -20.18 13.54 2.64
N LEU A 107 -19.06 13.94 2.04
CA LEU A 107 -19.02 14.44 0.66
C LEU A 107 -19.42 13.35 -0.32
N LEU A 108 -18.84 12.15 -0.23
CA LEU A 108 -19.15 11.03 -1.13
C LEU A 108 -20.60 10.57 -0.99
N GLY A 109 -21.10 10.46 0.25
CA GLY A 109 -22.49 10.13 0.53
C GLY A 109 -23.45 11.20 -0.01
N GLY A 110 -23.23 12.47 0.34
CA GLY A 110 -24.09 13.57 -0.08
C GLY A 110 -24.13 13.74 -1.60
N THR A 111 -22.97 13.67 -2.26
CA THR A 111 -22.87 13.75 -3.72
C THR A 111 -23.49 12.53 -4.40
N GLY A 112 -23.26 11.32 -3.88
CA GLY A 112 -23.87 10.10 -4.40
C GLY A 112 -25.40 10.14 -4.37
N PHE A 113 -25.98 10.51 -3.23
CA PHE A 113 -27.43 10.67 -3.10
C PHE A 113 -28.00 11.79 -3.97
N ALA A 114 -27.31 12.93 -4.08
CA ALA A 114 -27.71 14.02 -4.97
C ALA A 114 -27.72 13.58 -6.45
N LEU A 115 -26.68 12.86 -6.88
CA LEU A 115 -26.55 12.35 -8.25
C LEU A 115 -27.61 11.29 -8.56
N GLY A 116 -27.88 10.38 -7.62
CA GLY A 116 -28.93 9.37 -7.77
C GLY A 116 -30.33 9.98 -7.94
N VAL A 117 -30.64 11.03 -7.17
CA VAL A 117 -31.89 11.80 -7.34
C VAL A 117 -31.91 12.51 -8.68
N PHE A 118 -30.80 13.10 -9.11
CA PHE A 118 -30.71 13.77 -10.40
C PHE A 118 -30.97 12.80 -11.56
N LEU A 119 -30.35 11.62 -11.55
CA LEU A 119 -30.52 10.59 -12.58
C LEU A 119 -31.95 10.03 -12.62
N ALA A 120 -32.57 9.83 -11.46
CA ALA A 120 -33.93 9.29 -11.36
C ALA A 120 -35.01 10.28 -11.81
N VAL A 121 -34.78 11.58 -11.60
CA VAL A 121 -35.71 12.67 -11.93
C VAL A 121 -35.46 13.26 -13.31
N ALA A 122 -34.26 13.10 -13.88
CA ALA A 122 -33.98 13.46 -15.26
C ALA A 122 -34.97 12.73 -16.17
N ARG A 123 -35.63 13.45 -17.08
CA ARG A 123 -36.56 12.91 -18.09
C ARG A 123 -35.80 12.17 -19.20
N LEU A 124 -34.93 11.26 -18.81
CA LEU A 124 -34.18 10.40 -19.70
C LEU A 124 -35.09 9.26 -20.19
N PRO A 125 -34.90 8.76 -21.42
CA PRO A 125 -35.53 7.53 -21.87
C PRO A 125 -35.23 6.40 -20.88
N LEU A 126 -36.20 5.52 -20.63
CA LEU A 126 -36.04 4.42 -19.66
C LEU A 126 -34.82 3.55 -19.95
N VAL A 127 -34.49 3.34 -21.23
CA VAL A 127 -33.29 2.64 -21.69
C VAL A 127 -32.01 3.30 -21.16
N VAL A 128 -31.92 4.63 -21.19
CA VAL A 128 -30.75 5.38 -20.70
C VAL A 128 -30.66 5.30 -19.18
N GLN A 129 -31.79 5.34 -18.47
CA GLN A 129 -31.81 5.18 -17.01
C GLN A 129 -31.33 3.79 -16.58
N VAL A 130 -31.80 2.74 -17.26
CA VAL A 130 -31.36 1.37 -17.01
C VAL A 130 -29.87 1.21 -17.34
N LEU A 131 -29.42 1.73 -18.48
CA LEU A 131 -28.02 1.63 -18.88
C LEU A 131 -27.08 2.38 -17.93
N ALA A 132 -27.49 3.56 -17.43
CA ALA A 132 -26.74 4.29 -16.42
C ALA A 132 -26.68 3.53 -15.08
N ALA A 133 -27.78 2.92 -14.64
CA ALA A 133 -27.82 2.12 -13.43
C ALA A 133 -26.93 0.87 -13.52
N VAL A 134 -26.97 0.17 -14.66
CA VAL A 134 -26.10 -0.99 -14.93
C VAL A 134 -24.64 -0.55 -14.98
N LEU A 135 -24.33 0.57 -15.64
CA LEU A 135 -22.98 1.09 -15.70
C LEU A 135 -22.44 1.41 -14.30
N LEU A 136 -23.22 2.10 -13.47
CA LEU A 136 -22.84 2.40 -12.08
C LEU A 136 -22.52 1.12 -11.30
N LEU A 137 -23.36 0.08 -11.42
CA LEU A 137 -23.11 -1.21 -10.77
C LEU A 137 -21.84 -1.93 -11.29
N VAL A 138 -21.49 -1.80 -12.56
CA VAL A 138 -20.38 -2.55 -13.19
C VAL A 138 -19.04 -1.82 -13.08
N VAL A 139 -19.04 -0.48 -13.13
CA VAL A 139 -17.83 0.36 -13.04
C VAL A 139 -16.91 0.02 -11.87
N PRO A 140 -17.38 -0.17 -10.61
CA PRO A 140 -16.48 -0.51 -9.51
C PRO A 140 -15.81 -1.86 -9.75
N PHE A 141 -16.49 -2.87 -10.29
CA PHE A 141 -15.87 -4.17 -10.56
C PHE A 141 -14.76 -4.10 -11.63
N GLY A 142 -14.90 -3.20 -12.61
CA GLY A 142 -13.86 -2.96 -13.61
C GLY A 142 -12.70 -2.11 -13.09
N LEU A 143 -12.97 -1.08 -12.29
CA LEU A 143 -11.97 -0.10 -11.86
C LEU A 143 -11.24 -0.48 -10.56
N VAL A 144 -11.92 -1.11 -9.60
CA VAL A 144 -11.33 -1.53 -8.31
C VAL A 144 -10.00 -2.28 -8.48
N PRO A 145 -9.86 -3.32 -9.34
CA PRO A 145 -8.58 -4.01 -9.48
C PRO A 145 -7.47 -3.10 -10.01
N VAL A 146 -7.78 -2.20 -10.95
CA VAL A 146 -6.82 -1.25 -11.54
C VAL A 146 -6.39 -0.21 -10.51
N VAL A 147 -7.35 0.38 -9.80
CA VAL A 147 -7.12 1.38 -8.75
C VAL A 147 -6.32 0.76 -7.60
N TYR A 148 -6.66 -0.46 -7.19
CA TYR A 148 -5.95 -1.20 -6.15
C TYR A 148 -4.50 -1.50 -6.53
N GLN A 149 -4.24 -1.96 -7.74
CA GLN A 149 -2.88 -2.17 -8.23
C GLN A 149 -2.08 -0.87 -8.26
N ALA A 150 -2.66 0.21 -8.79
CA ALA A 150 -2.02 1.52 -8.84
C ALA A 150 -1.72 2.07 -7.43
N ALA A 151 -2.66 1.94 -6.49
CA ALA A 151 -2.48 2.34 -5.10
C ALA A 151 -1.37 1.53 -4.42
N ARG A 152 -1.32 0.21 -4.66
CA ARG A 152 -0.28 -0.66 -4.11
C ARG A 152 1.10 -0.31 -4.67
N GLN A 153 1.20 -0.03 -5.97
CA GLN A 153 2.45 0.41 -6.60
C GLN A 153 2.93 1.74 -6.03
N ASN A 154 2.03 2.73 -5.92
CA ASN A 154 2.34 4.02 -5.33
C ASN A 154 2.77 3.88 -3.86
N GLY A 155 2.06 3.08 -3.06
CA GLY A 155 2.40 2.83 -1.67
C GLY A 155 3.77 2.16 -1.50
N ARG A 156 4.14 1.23 -2.40
CA ARG A 156 5.49 0.63 -2.42
C ARG A 156 6.56 1.65 -2.81
N ALA A 157 6.31 2.45 -3.85
CA ALA A 157 7.23 3.50 -4.28
C ALA A 157 7.47 4.54 -3.17
N GLU A 158 6.41 4.94 -2.47
CA GLU A 158 6.52 5.83 -1.32
C GLU A 158 7.28 5.16 -0.16
N ALA A 159 7.06 3.87 0.08
CA ALA A 159 7.81 3.14 1.10
C ALA A 159 9.31 3.10 0.83
N PHE A 160 9.73 2.95 -0.44
CA PHE A 160 11.13 3.06 -0.84
C PHE A 160 11.65 4.50 -0.70
N ALA A 161 10.89 5.50 -1.12
CA ALA A 161 11.27 6.90 -1.01
C ALA A 161 11.53 7.32 0.45
N ARG A 162 10.72 6.82 1.39
CA ARG A 162 10.84 7.10 2.83
C ARG A 162 12.07 6.49 3.50
N LEU A 163 12.77 5.53 2.87
CA LEU A 163 14.01 4.98 3.43
C LEU A 163 15.13 6.03 3.51
N GLY A 164 15.14 6.98 2.55
CA GLY A 164 16.22 7.96 2.41
C GLY A 164 17.58 7.29 2.19
N LEU A 165 17.59 6.18 1.44
CA LEU A 165 18.78 5.42 1.07
C LEU A 165 18.91 5.35 -0.45
N PRO A 166 20.13 5.20 -1.00
CA PRO A 166 20.30 4.92 -2.42
C PRO A 166 19.66 3.57 -2.75
N LEU A 167 18.72 3.56 -3.70
CA LEU A 167 18.06 2.34 -4.15
C LEU A 167 18.92 1.70 -5.24
N THR A 168 19.78 0.76 -4.85
CA THR A 168 20.71 0.14 -5.78
C THR A 168 20.17 -1.18 -6.32
N VAL A 169 20.24 -1.34 -7.64
CA VAL A 169 19.93 -2.58 -8.36
C VAL A 169 21.10 -2.91 -9.26
N THR A 170 21.40 -4.20 -9.38
CA THR A 170 22.43 -4.69 -10.29
C THR A 170 21.79 -5.39 -11.49
N ARG A 171 22.48 -5.34 -12.63
CA ARG A 171 22.14 -6.15 -13.81
C ARG A 171 23.26 -7.15 -14.05
N VAL A 172 22.95 -8.42 -13.81
CA VAL A 172 23.84 -9.55 -14.10
C VAL A 172 23.16 -10.43 -15.12
N HIS A 173 23.91 -10.88 -16.12
CA HIS A 173 23.37 -11.77 -17.15
C HIS A 173 22.85 -13.06 -16.52
N GLY A 174 21.65 -13.51 -16.90
CA GLY A 174 21.02 -14.71 -16.33
C GLY A 174 20.33 -14.51 -14.98
N TYR A 175 20.42 -13.33 -14.37
CA TYR A 175 19.71 -12.99 -13.14
C TYR A 175 18.62 -11.96 -13.39
N ARG A 176 17.47 -12.13 -12.73
CA ARG A 176 16.39 -11.13 -12.70
C ARG A 176 16.07 -10.73 -11.28
N LEU A 177 15.66 -9.48 -11.09
CA LEU A 177 15.12 -9.02 -9.83
C LEU A 177 13.82 -9.77 -9.54
N VAL A 178 13.74 -10.47 -8.40
CA VAL A 178 12.54 -11.21 -7.98
C VAL A 178 11.87 -10.61 -6.76
N ALA A 179 12.63 -9.84 -5.97
CA ALA A 179 12.08 -9.20 -4.79
C ALA A 179 12.86 -7.93 -4.42
N ALA A 180 12.13 -6.91 -3.97
CA ALA A 180 12.68 -5.73 -3.32
C ALA A 180 11.83 -5.41 -2.10
N HIS A 181 12.45 -5.39 -0.93
CA HIS A 181 11.77 -5.23 0.36
C HIS A 181 12.31 -4.01 1.10
N PRO A 182 11.49 -2.97 1.30
CA PRO A 182 11.83 -1.86 2.18
C PRO A 182 11.46 -2.21 3.63
N ASN A 183 12.42 -2.15 4.54
CA ASN A 183 12.20 -2.19 5.98
C ASN A 183 12.35 -0.77 6.54
N GLN A 184 11.21 -0.09 6.77
CA GLN A 184 11.19 1.29 7.24
C GLN A 184 11.69 1.46 8.68
N ARG A 185 11.49 0.44 9.54
CA ARG A 185 11.85 0.52 10.97
C ARG A 185 13.36 0.62 11.13
N ASP A 186 14.08 -0.23 10.41
CA ASP A 186 15.53 -0.34 10.50
C ASP A 186 16.24 0.45 9.38
N ARG A 187 15.45 1.12 8.52
CA ARG A 187 15.89 1.80 7.29
C ARG A 187 16.78 0.90 6.44
N VAL A 188 16.32 -0.30 6.10
CA VAL A 188 17.08 -1.25 5.26
C VAL A 188 16.33 -1.53 3.98
N LEU A 189 17.06 -1.60 2.87
CA LEU A 189 16.56 -2.12 1.60
C LEU A 189 17.21 -3.50 1.34
N THR A 190 16.39 -4.51 1.06
CA THR A 190 16.86 -5.82 0.59
C THR A 190 16.37 -6.04 -0.83
N VAL A 191 17.29 -6.32 -1.75
CA VAL A 191 17.03 -6.61 -3.16
C VAL A 191 17.54 -8.01 -3.45
N THR A 192 16.70 -8.88 -3.99
CA THR A 192 17.06 -10.27 -4.30
C THR A 192 16.94 -10.52 -5.79
N LEU A 193 18.04 -10.96 -6.39
CA LEU A 193 18.09 -11.42 -7.76
C LEU A 193 18.14 -12.95 -7.80
N SER A 194 17.48 -13.54 -8.79
CA SER A 194 17.47 -14.99 -8.99
C SER A 194 17.82 -15.35 -10.43
N GLY A 195 18.66 -16.37 -10.59
CA GLY A 195 19.05 -16.99 -11.84
C GLY A 195 18.95 -18.52 -11.72
N GLY A 196 17.78 -19.07 -12.03
CA GLY A 196 17.52 -20.51 -11.84
C GLY A 196 17.51 -20.89 -10.35
N GLN A 197 18.42 -21.78 -9.94
CA GLN A 197 18.61 -22.18 -8.53
C GLN A 197 19.54 -21.25 -7.77
N HIS A 198 20.11 -20.24 -8.44
CA HIS A 198 21.07 -19.32 -7.84
C HIS A 198 20.40 -18.02 -7.40
N SER A 199 20.90 -17.41 -6.33
CA SER A 199 20.45 -16.08 -5.91
C SER A 199 21.58 -15.16 -5.46
N ILE A 200 21.40 -13.86 -5.70
CA ILE A 200 22.28 -12.81 -5.21
C ILE A 200 21.42 -11.86 -4.38
N THR A 201 21.86 -11.57 -3.16
CA THR A 201 21.16 -10.64 -2.27
C THR A 201 21.97 -9.38 -2.14
N VAL A 202 21.30 -8.23 -2.25
CA VAL A 202 21.90 -6.91 -2.08
C VAL A 202 21.17 -6.22 -0.94
N TRP A 203 21.89 -5.92 0.14
CA TRP A 203 21.38 -5.09 1.22
C TRP A 203 21.92 -3.68 1.09
N THR A 204 21.07 -2.68 1.31
CA THR A 204 21.50 -1.30 1.52
C THR A 204 21.10 -0.87 2.92
N ILE A 205 22.09 -0.50 3.74
CA ILE A 205 21.91 -0.10 5.14
C ILE A 205 22.49 1.30 5.37
N PRO A 206 21.98 2.08 6.35
CA PRO A 206 22.60 3.33 6.74
C PRO A 206 23.95 3.07 7.40
N VAL A 207 24.86 4.01 7.19
CA VAL A 207 26.21 3.94 7.74
C VAL A 207 26.31 4.90 8.92
N PRO A 208 26.85 4.47 10.08
CA PRO A 208 27.14 5.37 11.18
C PRO A 208 28.11 6.48 10.77
N ALA A 209 27.94 7.68 11.33
CA ALA A 209 28.90 8.75 11.15
C ALA A 209 30.31 8.29 11.58
N GLY A 210 31.31 8.47 10.72
CA GLY A 210 32.68 8.04 10.98
C GLY A 210 32.99 6.57 10.68
N PHE A 211 32.09 5.83 10.01
CA PHE A 211 32.38 4.47 9.54
C PHE A 211 33.62 4.44 8.63
N ALA A 212 34.64 3.74 9.10
CA ALA A 212 35.93 3.54 8.45
C ALA A 212 36.13 2.03 8.25
N PRO A 213 35.69 1.46 7.11
CA PRO A 213 35.69 0.03 6.88
C PRO A 213 37.04 -0.71 7.03
N PRO A 214 38.23 -0.10 6.80
CA PRO A 214 39.49 -0.78 7.11
C PRO A 214 39.66 -1.17 8.59
N ALA A 215 38.97 -0.47 9.51
CA ALA A 215 38.95 -0.80 10.94
C ALA A 215 37.68 -1.57 11.35
N HIS A 216 36.55 -1.37 10.65
CA HIS A 216 35.24 -1.95 10.99
C HIS A 216 34.48 -2.36 9.72
N CYS A 217 34.53 -3.63 9.33
CA CYS A 217 33.95 -4.07 8.05
C CYS A 217 32.42 -4.22 8.06
N GLY A 218 31.70 -3.59 9.00
CA GLY A 218 30.24 -3.61 9.08
C GLY A 218 29.63 -4.97 9.47
N PRO A 219 28.28 -5.08 9.47
CA PRO A 219 27.53 -6.31 9.81
C PRO A 219 27.73 -7.43 8.81
N THR A 220 27.85 -8.66 9.32
CA THR A 220 27.88 -9.90 8.52
C THR A 220 26.53 -10.15 7.85
N THR A 221 26.47 -11.02 6.85
CA THR A 221 25.20 -11.35 6.19
C THR A 221 24.25 -12.05 7.17
N GLY A 222 24.78 -12.90 8.04
CA GLY A 222 24.02 -13.50 9.15
C GLY A 222 23.48 -12.47 10.15
N ASP A 223 24.22 -11.39 10.43
CA ASP A 223 23.72 -10.28 11.25
C ASP A 223 22.59 -9.54 10.54
N LEU A 224 22.70 -9.30 9.24
CA LEU A 224 21.65 -8.65 8.44
C LEU A 224 20.36 -9.48 8.42
N ASP A 225 20.48 -10.79 8.24
CA ASP A 225 19.36 -11.74 8.30
C ASP A 225 18.72 -11.76 9.71
N ALA A 226 19.55 -11.73 10.76
CA ALA A 226 19.12 -11.64 12.15
C ALA A 226 18.70 -10.23 12.60
N ARG A 227 18.74 -9.23 11.70
CA ARG A 227 18.42 -7.82 11.95
C ARG A 227 19.29 -7.14 13.02
N ARG A 228 20.57 -7.50 13.08
CA ARG A 228 21.59 -6.93 13.97
C ARG A 228 22.48 -5.97 13.19
N PHE A 229 22.03 -4.73 13.05
CA PHE A 229 22.73 -3.76 12.17
C PHE A 229 23.91 -3.06 12.84
N ALA A 230 23.99 -3.08 14.18
CA ALA A 230 25.12 -2.57 14.94
C ALA A 230 26.07 -3.72 15.29
N VAL A 231 27.34 -3.60 14.90
CA VAL A 231 28.39 -4.59 15.19
C VAL A 231 29.40 -3.98 16.13
N ASP A 232 29.83 -4.76 17.10
CA ASP A 232 31.01 -4.45 17.89
C ASP A 232 32.27 -4.51 16.99
N PRO A 233 33.00 -3.39 16.82
CA PRO A 233 34.32 -3.34 16.20
C PRO A 233 35.24 -4.52 16.46
N ALA A 234 35.25 -5.04 17.69
CA ALA A 234 36.17 -6.08 18.11
C ALA A 234 35.86 -7.46 17.51
N VAL A 235 34.64 -7.65 17.00
CA VAL A 235 34.12 -8.93 16.48
C VAL A 235 33.91 -8.87 14.96
N ALA A 236 34.10 -7.70 14.34
CA ALA A 236 33.92 -7.53 12.91
C ALA A 236 34.98 -8.33 12.11
N PRO A 237 34.58 -9.12 11.09
CA PRO A 237 35.55 -9.82 10.25
C PRO A 237 36.43 -8.82 9.49
N PRO A 238 37.70 -9.17 9.18
CA PRO A 238 38.55 -8.30 8.38
C PRO A 238 38.03 -8.20 6.94
N CYS A 239 38.32 -7.09 6.28
CA CYS A 239 37.99 -6.85 4.88
C CYS A 239 39.20 -6.27 4.15
N GLN A 240 39.32 -6.62 2.90
CA GLN A 240 40.38 -6.20 2.01
C GLN A 240 39.89 -5.05 1.13
N LEU A 241 40.65 -3.96 1.08
CA LEU A 241 40.38 -2.88 0.14
C LEU A 241 40.59 -3.39 -1.29
N VAL A 242 39.54 -3.32 -2.12
CA VAL A 242 39.61 -3.63 -3.55
C VAL A 242 39.92 -2.35 -4.33
N ARG A 243 39.17 -1.29 -4.03
CA ARG A 243 39.36 0.07 -4.58
C ARG A 243 38.67 1.09 -3.67
N ALA A 244 38.81 2.38 -3.97
CA ALA A 244 38.11 3.43 -3.23
C ALA A 244 36.61 3.10 -3.08
N GLU A 245 36.12 3.16 -1.84
CA GLU A 245 34.73 2.89 -1.49
C GLU A 245 34.22 1.46 -1.80
N HIS A 246 35.13 0.49 -1.95
CA HIS A 246 34.81 -0.91 -2.24
C HIS A 246 35.79 -1.86 -1.52
N TRP A 247 35.23 -2.71 -0.67
CA TRP A 247 35.95 -3.73 0.09
C TRP A 247 35.36 -5.11 -0.17
N LEU A 248 36.17 -6.11 0.13
CA LEU A 248 35.79 -7.51 0.06
C LEU A 248 35.97 -8.14 1.44
N ARG A 249 34.94 -8.83 1.91
CA ARG A 249 34.93 -9.57 3.17
C ARG A 249 34.71 -11.04 2.87
N LEU A 250 35.51 -11.90 3.49
CA LEU A 250 35.30 -13.34 3.43
C LEU A 250 34.40 -13.75 4.60
N GLU A 251 33.27 -14.37 4.27
CA GLU A 251 32.35 -14.94 5.25
C GLU A 251 32.25 -16.44 5.01
N ARG A 252 32.79 -17.22 5.95
CA ARG A 252 33.03 -18.66 5.79
C ARG A 252 33.92 -18.92 4.57
N THR A 253 33.32 -19.18 3.40
CA THR A 253 34.00 -19.43 2.12
C THR A 253 33.61 -18.44 1.04
N ASP A 254 32.66 -17.57 1.33
CA ASP A 254 32.00 -16.73 0.35
C ASP A 254 32.56 -15.31 0.35
N ARG A 255 32.63 -14.73 -0.85
CA ARG A 255 33.11 -13.37 -1.06
C ARG A 255 31.92 -12.41 -1.01
N VAL A 256 31.89 -11.57 0.01
CA VAL A 256 30.87 -10.54 0.19
C VAL A 256 31.50 -9.19 -0.17
N HIS A 257 30.86 -8.45 -1.07
CA HIS A 257 31.32 -7.11 -1.42
C HIS A 257 30.64 -6.06 -0.56
N LEU A 258 31.42 -5.10 -0.11
CA LEU A 258 30.98 -3.97 0.69
C LEU A 258 31.27 -2.71 -0.12
N LEU A 259 30.25 -1.95 -0.51
CA LEU A 259 30.41 -0.73 -1.29
C LEU A 259 29.78 0.45 -0.57
N ARG A 260 30.52 1.55 -0.40
CA ARG A 260 29.94 2.79 0.16
C ARG A 260 29.24 3.58 -0.94
N ARG A 261 28.07 4.13 -0.62
CA ARG A 261 27.29 5.04 -1.46
C ARG A 261 26.77 6.17 -0.59
N GLY A 262 27.53 7.27 -0.53
CA GLY A 262 27.26 8.37 0.39
C GLY A 262 27.23 7.89 1.85
N ASP A 263 26.06 8.02 2.47
CA ASP A 263 25.80 7.64 3.86
C ASP A 263 25.22 6.22 4.01
N ALA A 264 25.35 5.39 2.96
CA ALA A 264 24.86 4.02 2.94
C ALA A 264 25.96 3.02 2.58
N LEU A 265 25.80 1.79 3.07
CA LEU A 265 26.64 0.66 2.74
C LEU A 265 25.78 -0.35 1.97
N VAL A 266 26.27 -0.69 0.79
CA VAL A 266 25.70 -1.71 -0.08
C VAL A 266 26.48 -2.99 0.11
N VAL A 267 25.83 -4.03 0.59
CA VAL A 267 26.39 -5.36 0.82
C VAL A 267 25.87 -6.29 -0.26
N VAL A 268 26.76 -6.83 -1.10
CA VAL A 268 26.42 -7.78 -2.16
C VAL A 268 26.89 -9.15 -1.72
N ASP A 269 25.93 -10.05 -1.55
CA ASP A 269 26.13 -11.39 -1.03
C ASP A 269 25.77 -12.47 -2.05
N PRO A 270 26.65 -13.48 -2.21
CA PRO A 270 26.28 -14.72 -2.85
C PRO A 270 25.25 -15.40 -1.97
N GLY A 271 23.98 -15.31 -2.35
CA GLY A 271 22.91 -16.01 -1.65
C GLY A 271 23.04 -17.52 -1.84
N VAL A 272 22.07 -18.15 -2.49
CA VAL A 272 22.14 -19.59 -2.71
C VAL A 272 23.01 -19.87 -3.94
N GLY A 273 24.23 -20.37 -3.71
CA GLY A 273 25.06 -21.00 -4.73
C GLY A 273 25.44 -20.14 -5.95
N ALA A 274 25.41 -18.82 -5.86
CA ALA A 274 25.80 -17.95 -6.96
C ALA A 274 27.31 -18.04 -7.23
N PRO A 275 27.76 -18.23 -8.48
CA PRO A 275 29.18 -18.20 -8.83
C PRO A 275 29.84 -16.87 -8.43
N ALA A 276 31.08 -16.93 -7.94
CA ALA A 276 31.82 -15.74 -7.53
C ALA A 276 31.92 -14.68 -8.66
N ALA A 277 32.06 -15.11 -9.91
CA ALA A 277 32.10 -14.20 -11.06
C ALA A 277 30.81 -13.39 -11.25
N ASP A 278 29.65 -13.98 -10.95
CA ASP A 278 28.35 -13.30 -11.06
C ASP A 278 28.16 -12.30 -9.91
N VAL A 279 28.71 -12.60 -8.75
CA VAL A 279 28.71 -11.74 -7.55
C VAL A 279 29.67 -10.56 -7.73
N ASP A 280 30.85 -10.81 -8.29
CA ASP A 280 31.81 -9.77 -8.70
C ASP A 280 31.17 -8.84 -9.75
N ALA A 281 30.50 -9.42 -10.75
CA ALA A 281 29.76 -8.67 -11.77
C ALA A 281 28.58 -7.89 -11.17
N ALA A 282 27.88 -8.46 -10.18
CA ALA A 282 26.80 -7.80 -9.46
C ALA A 282 27.32 -6.54 -8.76
N ALA A 283 28.43 -6.66 -8.02
CA ALA A 283 29.05 -5.56 -7.30
C ALA A 283 29.63 -4.49 -8.23
N ALA A 284 30.15 -4.88 -9.41
CA ALA A 284 30.68 -3.95 -10.39
C ALA A 284 29.59 -3.10 -11.09
N ASN A 285 28.40 -3.66 -11.29
CA ASN A 285 27.32 -3.07 -12.11
C ASN A 285 26.11 -2.58 -11.28
N LEU A 286 26.35 -2.09 -10.07
CA LEU A 286 25.31 -1.45 -9.25
C LEU A 286 24.90 -0.11 -9.86
N THR A 287 23.60 0.03 -10.12
CA THR A 287 22.98 1.25 -10.62
C THR A 287 21.95 1.76 -9.63
N GLU A 288 21.93 3.07 -9.40
CA GLU A 288 20.87 3.71 -8.62
C GLU A 288 19.61 3.85 -9.48
N VAL A 289 18.47 3.50 -8.90
CA VAL A 289 17.16 3.58 -9.56
C VAL A 289 16.20 4.44 -8.75
N SER A 290 15.22 5.03 -9.43
CA SER A 290 14.13 5.71 -8.74
C SER A 290 13.21 4.71 -8.01
N PRO A 291 12.46 5.14 -6.98
CA PRO A 291 11.47 4.29 -6.32
C PRO A 291 10.46 3.66 -7.28
N ARG A 292 10.04 4.38 -8.32
CA ARG A 292 9.10 3.86 -9.34
C ARG A 292 9.73 2.76 -10.20
N GLN A 293 10.94 2.99 -10.69
CA GLN A 293 11.68 1.98 -11.48
C GLN A 293 11.92 0.70 -10.66
N LEU A 294 12.20 0.82 -9.35
CA LEU A 294 12.37 -0.35 -8.50
C LEU A 294 11.08 -1.17 -8.38
N VAL A 295 9.93 -0.51 -8.18
CA VAL A 295 8.62 -1.17 -8.15
C VAL A 295 8.33 -1.87 -9.48
N GLU A 296 8.52 -1.18 -10.61
CA GLU A 296 8.29 -1.72 -11.95
C GLU A 296 9.17 -2.96 -12.21
N SER A 297 10.44 -2.91 -11.81
CA SER A 297 11.39 -4.03 -12.01
C SER A 297 11.18 -5.22 -11.07
N SER A 298 10.52 -5.02 -9.93
CA SER A 298 10.20 -6.07 -8.94
C SER A 298 8.82 -6.72 -9.13
N GLY A 299 7.99 -6.17 -10.04
CA GLY A 299 6.57 -6.46 -10.16
C GLY A 299 6.15 -7.30 -11.36
N GLY A 300 7.10 -7.98 -12.02
CA GLY A 300 6.86 -8.91 -13.14
C GLY A 300 6.65 -10.34 -12.70
#